data_AF-A0A661HX71-F1
#
_entry.id   AF-A0A661HX71-F1
#
_cell.length_a   1.000
_cell.length_b   1.000
_cell.length_c   1.000
_cell.angle_alpha   90.00
_cell.angle_beta   90.00
_cell.angle_gamma   90.00
#
_symmetry.space_group_name_H-M   'P 1'
#
loop_
_entity.id
_entity.type
_entity.pdbx_description
1 polymer ?
#
loop_
_entity_poly.entity_id
_entity_poly.type
_entity_poly.pdbx_seq_one_letter_code
_entity_poly.pdbx_strand_id
1 'polypeptide(L)'
;MPSVLSSKRGFTLFELLLVVLLIGIIYGIFVHKLSQKDKQADADRIDLLTLKPFLQKFVPTKKAVLRCFTPCETCYVYRDGKQVKDLEIPLFKSIPKVYKHDAFGQMNAIEFTAIEGKKREIKDVCFEYSLFENQSSSHYLVEYKENFYLFHPYTKPVEVFESMSAANAAFDTSALLPTEQRSYNF
;
A
#
# COMPACT_ATOMS: atom_id res chain seq x y z
N MET A 1 0.03 -25.68 -73.03
CA MET A 1 -0.24 -25.37 -71.61
C MET A 1 0.76 -24.31 -71.17
N PRO A 2 0.39 -23.05 -70.94
CA PRO A 2 1.33 -22.05 -70.46
C PRO A 2 1.40 -22.11 -68.94
N SER A 3 2.60 -22.39 -68.43
CA SER A 3 2.96 -22.32 -67.01
C SER A 3 3.04 -20.85 -66.56
N VAL A 4 2.18 -20.46 -65.60
CA VAL A 4 2.23 -19.13 -64.96
C VAL A 4 3.39 -19.11 -63.97
N LEU A 5 4.44 -18.36 -64.31
CA LEU A 5 5.58 -18.09 -63.42
C LEU A 5 5.16 -17.11 -62.31
N SER A 6 5.00 -17.62 -61.09
CA SER A 6 4.77 -16.82 -59.88
C SER A 6 6.05 -16.10 -59.45
N SER A 7 6.18 -14.83 -59.83
CA SER A 7 7.23 -13.94 -59.32
C SER A 7 7.04 -13.70 -57.82
N LYS A 8 7.83 -14.37 -56.97
CA LYS A 8 7.92 -14.03 -55.54
C LYS A 8 8.63 -12.68 -55.40
N ARG A 9 7.87 -11.60 -55.20
CA ARG A 9 8.43 -10.29 -54.84
C ARG A 9 8.89 -10.37 -53.38
N GLY A 10 10.20 -10.29 -53.17
CA GLY A 10 10.78 -10.19 -51.83
C GLY A 10 10.53 -8.81 -51.25
N PHE A 11 10.27 -8.75 -49.94
CA PHE A 11 10.20 -7.50 -49.19
C PHE A 11 11.53 -6.75 -49.32
N THR A 12 11.48 -5.46 -49.61
CA THR A 12 12.71 -4.65 -49.61
C THR A 12 13.14 -4.37 -48.17
N LEU A 13 14.44 -4.17 -47.95
CA LEU A 13 14.99 -3.86 -46.62
C LEU A 13 14.36 -2.59 -46.01
N PHE A 14 14.11 -1.59 -46.86
CA PHE A 14 13.44 -0.35 -46.45
C PHE A 14 11.98 -0.57 -46.01
N GLU A 15 11.25 -1.42 -46.73
CA GLU A 15 9.87 -1.78 -46.40
C GLU A 15 9.79 -2.55 -45.08
N LEU A 16 10.75 -3.44 -44.81
CA LEU A 16 10.86 -4.14 -43.53
C LEU A 16 11.09 -3.15 -42.37
N LEU A 17 11.97 -2.16 -42.55
CA LEU A 17 12.28 -1.17 -41.52
C LEU A 17 11.03 -0.34 -41.16
N LEU A 18 10.26 0.09 -42.17
CA LEU A 18 9.01 0.80 -41.95
C LEU A 18 7.99 -0.03 -41.18
N VAL A 19 7.87 -1.32 -41.49
CA VAL A 19 6.95 -2.23 -40.78
C VAL A 19 7.34 -2.38 -39.31
N VAL A 20 8.63 -2.59 -39.01
CA VAL A 20 9.11 -2.70 -37.62
C VAL A 20 8.88 -1.41 -36.84
N LEU A 21 9.10 -0.25 -37.47
CA LEU A 21 8.85 1.06 -36.86
C LEU A 21 7.36 1.27 -36.55
N LEU A 22 6.47 0.93 -37.49
CA LEU A 22 5.02 1.04 -37.30
C LEU A 22 4.51 0.11 -36.19
N ILE A 23 5.00 -1.13 -36.17
CA ILE A 23 4.69 -2.08 -35.10
C ILE A 23 5.19 -1.53 -33.75
N GLY A 24 6.40 -0.99 -33.68
CA GLY A 24 6.94 -0.37 -32.46
C GLY A 24 6.07 0.76 -31.91
N ILE A 25 5.57 1.65 -32.78
CA ILE A 25 4.68 2.75 -32.38
C ILE A 25 3.34 2.21 -31.87
N ILE A 26 2.74 1.25 -32.58
CA ILE A 26 1.47 0.63 -32.17
C ILE A 26 1.64 -0.04 -30.81
N TYR A 27 2.67 -0.86 -30.63
CA TYR A 27 2.94 -1.53 -29.35
C TYR A 27 3.23 -0.53 -28.23
N GLY A 28 3.99 0.54 -28.48
CA GLY A 28 4.26 1.59 -27.49
C GLY A 28 2.99 2.26 -26.95
N ILE A 29 2.03 2.56 -27.84
CA ILE A 29 0.74 3.16 -27.45
C ILE A 29 -0.13 2.16 -26.69
N PHE A 30 -0.19 0.90 -27.14
CA PHE A 30 -1.00 -0.14 -26.51
C PHE A 30 -0.47 -0.53 -25.12
N VAL A 31 0.85 -0.65 -24.94
CA VAL A 31 1.48 -0.96 -23.64
C VAL A 31 1.21 0.15 -22.64
N HIS A 32 1.28 1.42 -23.05
CA HIS A 32 0.99 2.54 -22.15
C HIS A 32 -0.48 2.55 -21.69
N LYS A 33 -1.42 2.22 -22.58
CA LYS A 33 -2.85 2.12 -22.23
C LYS A 33 -3.17 0.91 -21.33
N LEU A 34 -2.51 -0.23 -21.51
CA LEU A 34 -2.68 -1.40 -20.64
C LEU A 34 -2.16 -1.10 -19.22
N SER A 35 -0.99 -0.47 -19.10
CA SER A 35 -0.41 -0.06 -17.81
C SER A 35 -1.27 0.96 -17.04
N GLN A 36 -2.09 1.75 -17.73
CA GLN A 36 -3.02 2.69 -17.08
C GLN A 36 -4.36 2.05 -16.73
N LYS A 37 -4.84 1.07 -17.49
CA LYS A 37 -6.15 0.45 -17.27
C LYS A 37 -6.18 -0.46 -16.03
N ASP A 38 -5.09 -1.17 -15.75
CA ASP A 38 -4.94 -1.94 -14.50
C ASP A 38 -4.85 -1.01 -13.28
N LYS A 39 -4.16 0.13 -13.41
CA LYS A 39 -4.08 1.13 -12.33
C LYS A 39 -5.40 1.82 -12.04
N GLN A 40 -6.29 1.97 -13.03
CA GLN A 40 -7.56 2.66 -12.86
C GLN A 40 -8.67 1.76 -12.32
N ALA A 41 -8.65 0.45 -12.60
CA ALA A 41 -9.61 -0.51 -12.06
C ALA A 41 -9.33 -0.87 -10.58
N ASP A 42 -8.07 -0.81 -10.16
CA ASP A 42 -7.67 -0.99 -8.75
C ASP A 42 -7.68 0.33 -7.94
N ALA A 43 -7.74 1.50 -8.60
CA ALA A 43 -7.69 2.81 -7.92
C ALA A 43 -8.86 3.09 -6.96
N ASP A 44 -9.97 2.35 -7.09
CA ASP A 44 -11.15 2.49 -6.23
C ASP A 44 -11.19 1.49 -5.07
N ARG A 45 -10.28 0.51 -5.02
CA ARG A 45 -10.22 -0.47 -3.92
C ARG A 45 -9.05 -0.15 -3.00
N ILE A 46 -9.37 0.41 -1.83
CA ILE A 46 -8.41 0.60 -0.76
C ILE A 46 -8.10 -0.76 -0.13
N ASP A 47 -6.84 -1.14 -0.15
CA ASP A 47 -6.31 -2.35 0.48
C ASP A 47 -5.11 -2.02 1.38
N LEU A 48 -4.48 -3.05 1.97
CA LEU A 48 -3.33 -2.86 2.85
C LEU A 48 -2.10 -2.28 2.13
N LEU A 49 -1.95 -2.56 0.83
CA LEU A 49 -0.81 -2.10 0.03
C LEU A 49 -0.96 -0.64 -0.40
N THR A 50 -2.19 -0.20 -0.63
CA THR A 50 -2.57 1.14 -1.11
C THR A 50 -2.98 2.08 0.03
N LEU A 51 -3.02 1.60 1.27
CA LEU A 51 -3.47 2.38 2.43
C LEU A 51 -2.65 3.67 2.66
N LYS A 52 -1.32 3.58 2.58
CA LYS A 52 -0.44 4.74 2.75
C LYS A 52 -0.68 5.83 1.69
N PRO A 53 -0.58 5.54 0.37
CA PRO A 53 -0.85 6.55 -0.65
C PRO A 53 -2.31 7.04 -0.64
N PHE A 54 -3.25 6.21 -0.19
CA PHE A 54 -4.62 6.66 0.04
C PHE A 54 -4.69 7.71 1.16
N LEU A 55 -4.07 7.47 2.32
CA LEU A 55 -4.07 8.42 3.43
C LEU A 55 -3.32 9.71 3.12
N GLN A 56 -2.31 9.70 2.24
CA GLN A 56 -1.57 10.91 1.83
C GLN A 56 -2.50 12.02 1.31
N LYS A 57 -3.63 11.66 0.69
CA LYS A 57 -4.66 12.61 0.21
C LYS A 57 -5.29 13.43 1.35
N PHE A 58 -5.17 12.96 2.60
CA PHE A 58 -5.77 13.55 3.79
C PHE A 58 -4.74 14.16 4.77
N VAL A 59 -3.45 14.19 4.41
CA VAL A 59 -2.34 14.73 5.24
C VAL A 59 -1.82 16.10 4.74
N PRO A 60 -2.65 17.13 4.46
CA PRO A 60 -2.12 18.49 4.24
C PRO A 60 -1.86 19.25 5.56
N THR A 61 -2.05 18.61 6.72
CA THR A 61 -1.88 19.21 8.05
C THR A 61 -0.99 18.31 8.91
N LYS A 62 -1.41 17.87 10.11
CA LYS A 62 -0.53 17.19 11.08
C LYS A 62 -0.57 15.67 11.00
N LYS A 63 -1.78 15.10 10.91
CA LYS A 63 -1.98 13.65 10.97
C LYS A 63 -3.28 13.23 10.31
N ALA A 64 -3.22 12.20 9.47
CA ALA A 64 -4.37 11.39 9.07
C ALA A 64 -4.31 10.03 9.76
N VAL A 65 -5.46 9.54 10.21
CA VAL A 65 -5.59 8.24 10.88
C VAL A 65 -6.72 7.48 10.22
N LEU A 66 -6.44 6.28 9.72
CA LEU A 66 -7.48 5.31 9.44
C LEU A 66 -7.75 4.53 10.74
N ARG A 67 -9.02 4.44 11.13
CA ARG A 67 -9.44 3.64 12.28
C ARG A 67 -10.60 2.73 11.90
N CYS A 68 -10.46 1.45 12.18
CA CYS A 68 -11.49 0.44 12.00
C CYS A 68 -12.09 0.05 13.35
N PHE A 69 -13.39 -0.10 13.39
CA PHE A 69 -14.12 -0.48 14.61
C PHE A 69 -14.59 -1.92 14.51
N THR A 70 -14.58 -2.65 15.63
CA THR A 70 -15.08 -4.03 15.70
C THR A 70 -16.50 -4.11 15.11
N PRO A 71 -16.78 -5.02 14.15
CA PRO A 71 -16.02 -6.23 13.75
C PRO A 71 -14.91 -6.06 12.67
N CYS A 72 -14.36 -4.86 12.51
CA CYS A 72 -13.32 -4.47 11.55
C CYS A 72 -13.77 -4.31 10.09
N GLU A 73 -15.06 -4.44 9.83
CA GLU A 73 -15.63 -4.28 8.49
C GLU A 73 -15.69 -2.82 8.03
N THR A 74 -15.82 -1.88 8.97
CA THR A 74 -15.96 -0.45 8.67
C THR A 74 -14.82 0.36 9.26
N CYS A 75 -14.12 1.08 8.39
CA CYS A 75 -13.05 1.99 8.75
C CYS A 75 -13.39 3.42 8.35
N TYR A 76 -12.94 4.37 9.15
CA TYR A 76 -13.16 5.79 8.95
C TYR A 76 -11.82 6.54 8.98
N VAL A 77 -11.73 7.59 8.17
CA VAL A 77 -10.57 8.49 8.17
C VAL A 77 -10.79 9.64 9.13
N TYR A 78 -9.80 9.91 9.96
CA TYR A 78 -9.75 11.05 10.86
C TYR A 78 -8.59 11.95 10.44
N ARG A 79 -8.88 13.23 10.25
CA ARG A 79 -7.88 14.28 10.03
C ARG A 79 -7.79 15.14 11.28
N ASP A 80 -6.61 15.17 11.89
CA ASP A 80 -6.35 15.92 13.13
C ASP A 80 -7.40 15.64 14.23
N GLY A 81 -7.78 14.36 14.38
CA GLY A 81 -8.78 13.91 15.35
C GLY A 81 -10.25 14.12 14.95
N LYS A 82 -10.54 14.79 13.82
CA LYS A 82 -11.89 14.96 13.30
C LYS A 82 -12.17 13.96 12.19
N GLN A 83 -13.22 13.18 12.33
CA GLN A 83 -13.67 12.26 11.29
C GLN A 83 -14.00 13.04 10.00
N VAL A 84 -13.44 12.60 8.88
CA VAL A 84 -13.81 13.05 7.55
C VAL A 84 -15.19 12.48 7.24
N LYS A 85 -16.16 13.34 6.93
CA LYS A 85 -17.54 12.90 6.66
C LYS A 85 -17.61 12.06 5.39
N ASP A 86 -18.57 11.14 5.35
CA ASP A 86 -19.01 10.43 4.14
C ASP A 86 -17.95 9.50 3.50
N LEU A 87 -17.02 8.99 4.29
CA LEU A 87 -15.96 8.08 3.83
C LEU A 87 -15.89 6.83 4.71
N GLU A 88 -16.61 5.80 4.29
CA GLU A 88 -16.57 4.45 4.86
C GLU A 88 -15.70 3.55 3.99
N ILE A 89 -14.75 2.86 4.62
CA ILE A 89 -13.74 2.06 3.92
C ILE A 89 -13.85 0.60 4.38
N PRO A 90 -14.26 -0.32 3.50
CA PRO A 90 -14.33 -1.74 3.82
C PRO A 90 -12.96 -2.40 3.61
N LEU A 91 -12.06 -2.25 4.60
CA LEU A 91 -10.68 -2.76 4.49
C LEU A 91 -10.56 -4.25 4.86
N PHE A 92 -11.26 -4.68 5.91
CA PHE A 92 -11.18 -6.05 6.41
C PHE A 92 -12.52 -6.78 6.33
N LYS A 93 -12.46 -8.09 6.10
CA LYS A 93 -13.61 -9.01 6.21
C LYS A 93 -13.58 -9.84 7.51
N SER A 94 -12.47 -9.76 8.23
CA SER A 94 -12.22 -10.45 9.50
C SER A 94 -11.20 -9.63 10.28
N ILE A 95 -11.22 -9.73 11.61
CA ILE A 95 -10.31 -8.98 12.48
C ILE A 95 -8.85 -9.38 12.17
N PRO A 96 -7.98 -8.44 11.77
CA PRO A 96 -6.57 -8.71 11.57
C PRO A 96 -5.85 -8.83 12.92
N LYS A 97 -4.71 -9.53 12.96
CA LYS A 97 -3.80 -9.46 14.11
C LYS A 97 -2.69 -8.48 13.80
N VAL A 98 -2.39 -7.59 14.74
CA VAL A 98 -1.35 -6.58 14.57
C VAL A 98 -0.25 -6.84 15.58
N TYR A 99 0.99 -6.77 15.12
CA TYR A 99 2.19 -7.03 15.91
C TYR A 99 3.13 -5.83 15.88
N LYS A 100 3.88 -5.66 16.96
CA LYS A 100 4.94 -4.68 17.09
C LYS A 100 6.08 -5.26 17.94
N HIS A 101 7.30 -4.81 17.68
CA HIS A 101 8.40 -5.04 18.64
C HIS A 101 8.21 -4.21 19.90
N ASP A 102 8.43 -4.84 21.04
CA ASP A 102 8.55 -4.15 22.32
C ASP A 102 9.95 -3.53 22.51
N ALA A 103 10.20 -2.95 23.69
CA ALA A 103 11.49 -2.34 24.02
C ALA A 103 12.66 -3.34 24.04
N PHE A 104 12.38 -4.64 24.11
CA PHE A 104 13.36 -5.72 24.12
C PHE A 104 13.50 -6.40 22.75
N GLY A 105 12.82 -5.88 21.71
CA GLY A 105 12.85 -6.44 20.37
C GLY A 105 11.98 -7.70 20.19
N GLN A 106 11.12 -8.03 21.16
CA GLN A 106 10.21 -9.17 21.03
C GLN A 106 8.95 -8.76 20.28
N MET A 107 8.52 -9.61 19.34
CA MET A 107 7.32 -9.37 18.55
C MET A 107 6.08 -9.82 19.32
N ASN A 108 5.26 -8.84 19.72
CA ASN A 108 4.05 -9.08 20.49
C ASN A 108 2.82 -8.57 19.73
N ALA A 109 1.72 -9.30 19.87
CA ALA A 109 0.42 -8.81 19.40
C ALA A 109 0.02 -7.57 20.21
N ILE A 110 -0.54 -6.57 19.54
CA ILE A 110 -1.02 -5.34 20.16
C ILE A 110 -2.53 -5.23 20.05
N GLU A 111 -3.13 -4.62 21.06
CA GLU A 111 -4.53 -4.21 21.05
C GLU A 111 -4.59 -2.69 20.97
N PHE A 112 -5.58 -2.17 20.24
CA PHE A 112 -5.79 -0.73 20.14
C PHE A 112 -6.75 -0.27 21.23
N THR A 113 -6.50 0.92 21.76
CA THR A 113 -7.35 1.51 22.79
C THR A 113 -8.74 1.84 22.23
N ALA A 114 -9.78 1.41 22.94
CA ALA A 114 -11.16 1.80 22.64
C ALA A 114 -11.32 3.33 22.74
N ILE A 115 -12.21 3.90 21.92
CA ILE A 115 -12.45 5.34 21.90
C ILE A 115 -13.89 5.66 22.25
N GLU A 116 -14.09 6.84 22.84
CA GLU A 116 -15.42 7.38 23.08
C GLU A 116 -15.95 8.08 21.81
N GLY A 117 -17.09 7.63 21.33
CA GLY A 117 -17.82 8.23 20.22
C GLY A 117 -18.61 9.48 20.63
N LYS A 118 -19.24 10.15 19.65
CA LYS A 118 -19.97 11.41 19.87
C LYS A 118 -21.11 11.33 20.90
N LYS A 119 -21.65 10.13 21.14
CA LYS A 119 -22.76 9.88 22.09
C LYS A 119 -22.30 9.22 23.41
N ARG A 120 -21.01 9.34 23.76
CA ARG A 120 -20.39 8.61 24.89
C ARG A 120 -20.43 7.09 24.77
N GLU A 121 -20.59 6.62 23.54
CA GLU A 121 -20.51 5.19 23.20
C GLU A 121 -19.04 4.77 23.13
N ILE A 122 -18.63 3.77 23.90
CA ILE A 122 -17.29 3.20 23.79
C ILE A 122 -17.27 2.30 22.55
N LYS A 123 -16.32 2.56 21.64
CA LYS A 123 -16.12 1.77 20.43
C LYS A 123 -14.74 1.12 20.46
N ASP A 124 -14.74 -0.20 20.38
CA ASP A 124 -13.52 -0.98 20.30
C ASP A 124 -12.87 -0.80 18.92
N VAL A 125 -11.56 -0.54 18.97
CA VAL A 125 -10.73 -0.36 17.78
C VAL A 125 -10.01 -1.67 17.52
N CYS A 126 -10.20 -2.21 16.33
CA CYS A 126 -9.56 -3.46 15.91
C CYS A 126 -8.35 -3.20 15.00
N PHE A 127 -8.28 -2.04 14.36
CA PHE A 127 -7.12 -1.62 13.57
C PHE A 127 -7.01 -0.09 13.55
N GLU A 128 -5.79 0.42 13.73
CA GLU A 128 -5.45 1.83 13.54
C GLU A 128 -4.17 1.96 12.71
N TYR A 129 -4.19 2.83 11.71
CA TYR A 129 -3.02 3.19 10.93
C TYR A 129 -2.90 4.71 10.83
N SER A 130 -1.75 5.24 11.24
CA SER A 130 -1.47 6.67 11.29
C SER A 130 -0.48 7.07 10.20
N LEU A 131 -0.71 8.22 9.58
CA LEU A 131 0.22 8.91 8.69
C LEU A 131 0.37 10.36 9.16
N PHE A 132 1.61 10.80 9.34
CA PHE A 132 1.97 12.12 9.85
C PHE A 132 2.46 13.04 8.72
N GLU A 133 2.47 14.34 8.99
CA GLU A 133 2.92 15.39 8.06
C GLU A 133 4.30 15.13 7.45
N ASN A 134 5.24 14.62 8.25
CA ASN A 134 6.59 14.26 7.81
C ASN A 134 6.65 12.96 6.98
N GLN A 135 5.49 12.46 6.51
CA GLN A 135 5.30 11.20 5.79
C GLN A 135 5.67 9.94 6.60
N SER A 136 6.01 10.10 7.88
CA SER A 136 6.15 8.95 8.77
C SER A 136 4.78 8.34 9.03
N SER A 137 4.76 7.03 9.24
CA SER A 137 3.55 6.26 9.47
C SER A 137 3.75 5.25 10.58
N SER A 138 2.64 4.66 11.00
CA SER A 138 2.62 3.48 11.84
C SER A 138 3.56 2.38 11.29
N HIS A 139 4.40 1.84 12.18
CA HIS A 139 5.28 0.70 11.89
C HIS A 139 4.73 -0.54 12.59
N TYR A 140 4.08 -1.42 11.84
CA TYR A 140 3.46 -2.64 12.34
C TYR A 140 3.65 -3.80 11.37
N LEU A 141 3.53 -5.00 11.90
CA LEU A 141 3.28 -6.19 11.10
C LEU A 141 1.81 -6.58 11.25
N VAL A 142 1.11 -6.82 10.14
CA VAL A 142 -0.31 -7.17 10.14
C VAL A 142 -0.49 -8.56 9.54
N GLU A 143 -1.03 -9.51 10.31
CA GLU A 143 -1.45 -10.83 9.82
C GLU A 143 -2.91 -10.74 9.36
N TYR A 144 -3.14 -11.03 8.08
CA TYR A 144 -4.48 -11.02 7.49
C TYR A 144 -4.54 -11.97 6.28
N LYS A 145 -5.56 -12.85 6.24
CA LYS A 145 -5.75 -13.84 5.17
C LYS A 145 -4.46 -14.60 4.83
N GLU A 146 -3.87 -15.22 5.84
CA GLU A 146 -2.66 -16.07 5.72
C GLU A 146 -1.38 -15.34 5.28
N ASN A 147 -1.43 -14.01 5.14
CA ASN A 147 -0.28 -13.19 4.74
C ASN A 147 0.09 -12.23 5.86
N PHE A 148 1.36 -11.82 5.85
CA PHE A 148 1.96 -10.88 6.79
C PHE A 148 2.37 -9.61 6.04
N TYR A 149 1.78 -8.47 6.39
CA TYR A 149 1.99 -7.18 5.75
C TYR A 149 2.83 -6.29 6.65
N LEU A 150 4.06 -6.00 6.23
CA LEU A 150 4.99 -5.14 6.96
C LEU A 150 4.81 -3.68 6.54
N PHE A 151 4.24 -2.88 7.43
CA PHE A 151 4.09 -1.45 7.25
C PHE A 151 5.34 -0.73 7.73
N HIS A 152 6.10 -0.13 6.83
CA HIS A 152 7.26 0.66 7.19
C HIS A 152 6.89 2.07 7.66
N PRO A 153 7.67 2.69 8.56
CA PRO A 153 7.39 4.03 9.03
C PRO A 153 7.60 5.08 7.93
N TYR A 154 8.54 4.92 7.01
CA TYR A 154 8.87 5.95 6.02
C TYR A 154 8.50 5.52 4.59
N THR A 155 9.31 5.87 3.60
CA THR A 155 8.98 5.80 2.17
C THR A 155 8.92 4.38 1.60
N LYS A 156 9.36 3.37 2.35
CA LYS A 156 9.30 1.98 1.89
C LYS A 156 7.83 1.52 1.72
N PRO A 157 7.50 0.88 0.59
CA PRO A 157 6.17 0.31 0.38
C PRO A 157 5.91 -0.85 1.35
N VAL A 158 4.65 -1.25 1.49
CA VAL A 158 4.29 -2.42 2.30
C VAL A 158 4.85 -3.68 1.66
N GLU A 159 5.57 -4.47 2.45
CA GLU A 159 6.10 -5.77 2.02
C GLU A 159 5.17 -6.89 2.49
N VAL A 160 5.05 -7.95 1.69
CA VAL A 160 4.17 -9.09 1.95
C VAL A 160 5.00 -10.34 2.12
N PHE A 161 4.70 -11.11 3.16
CA PHE A 161 5.37 -12.37 3.47
C PHE A 161 4.35 -13.47 3.72
N GLU A 162 4.70 -14.70 3.35
CA GLU A 162 3.88 -15.89 3.58
C GLU A 162 4.07 -16.46 5.00
N SER A 163 5.05 -15.99 5.76
CA SER A 163 5.35 -16.50 7.10
C SER A 163 5.78 -15.41 8.08
N MET A 164 5.40 -15.61 9.34
CA MET A 164 5.80 -14.77 10.47
C MET A 164 7.33 -14.69 10.61
N SER A 165 8.03 -15.80 10.37
CA SER A 165 9.49 -15.85 10.50
C SER A 165 10.18 -14.95 9.47
N ALA A 166 9.76 -15.00 8.21
CA ALA A 166 10.31 -14.15 7.15
C ALA A 166 9.98 -12.66 7.41
N ALA A 167 8.74 -12.37 7.80
CA ALA A 167 8.32 -11.02 8.11
C ALA A 167 9.09 -10.42 9.31
N ASN A 168 9.28 -11.21 10.37
CA ASN A 168 10.02 -10.77 11.55
C ASN A 168 11.51 -10.53 11.24
N ALA A 169 12.11 -11.35 10.37
CA ALA A 169 13.49 -11.12 9.91
C ALA A 169 13.64 -9.81 9.11
N ALA A 170 12.61 -9.41 8.36
CA ALA A 170 12.58 -8.15 7.61
C ALA A 170 12.18 -6.93 8.47
N PHE A 171 11.70 -7.15 9.70
CA PHE A 171 11.26 -6.10 10.60
C PHE A 171 12.48 -5.35 11.17
N ASP A 172 12.92 -4.33 10.43
CA ASP A 172 14.10 -3.53 10.76
C ASP A 172 13.77 -2.47 11.84
N THR A 173 14.18 -2.74 13.08
CA THR A 173 14.05 -1.77 14.19
C THR A 173 15.08 -0.65 14.13
N SER A 174 16.18 -0.81 13.38
CA SER A 174 17.19 0.25 13.25
C SER A 174 16.61 1.48 12.53
N ALA A 175 15.62 1.28 11.66
CA ALA A 175 14.86 2.35 11.02
C ALA A 175 13.98 3.17 12.00
N LEU A 176 13.77 2.70 13.23
CA LEU A 176 13.05 3.41 14.30
C LEU A 176 13.98 4.21 15.21
N LEU A 177 15.29 3.95 15.17
CA LEU A 177 16.26 4.61 16.04
C LEU A 177 16.77 5.88 15.36
N PRO A 178 16.69 7.06 16.02
CA PRO A 178 17.35 8.25 15.50
C PRO A 178 18.85 7.99 15.42
N THR A 179 19.41 8.11 14.21
CA THR A 179 20.85 7.92 13.95
C THR A 179 21.72 9.07 14.45
N GLU A 180 21.12 10.16 14.95
CA GLU A 180 21.86 11.22 15.62
C GLU A 180 22.14 10.83 17.08
N GLN A 181 23.40 10.54 17.38
CA GLN A 181 23.93 10.62 18.74
C GLN A 181 23.74 12.06 19.24
N ARG A 182 22.64 12.33 19.93
CA ARG A 182 22.56 13.51 20.79
C ARG A 182 23.53 13.26 21.95
N SER A 183 24.69 13.93 21.90
CA SER A 183 25.62 14.00 23.02
C SER A 183 24.89 14.64 24.20
N TYR A 184 24.41 13.81 25.13
CA TYR A 184 24.01 14.29 26.43
C TYR A 184 25.30 14.57 27.21
N ASN A 185 25.66 15.85 27.29
CA ASN A 185 26.65 16.31 28.25
C ASN A 185 25.96 16.28 29.63
N PHE A 186 26.34 15.30 30.45
CA PHE A 186 26.03 15.29 31.88
C PHE A 186 27.07 16.11 32.64
#